data_AF-A0A3D4R1D0-F1
#
_entry.id   AF-A0A3D4R1D0-F1
#
_cell.length_a   1.000
_cell.length_b   1.000
_cell.length_c   1.000
_cell.angle_alpha   90.00
_cell.angle_beta   90.00
_cell.angle_gamma   90.00
#
_symmetry.space_group_name_H-M   'P 1'
#
loop_
_entity.id
_entity.type
_entity.pdbx_description
1 polymer ?
#
loop_
_entity_poly.entity_id
_entity_poly.type
_entity_poly.pdbx_seq_one_letter_code
_entity_poly.pdbx_strand_id
1 'polypeptide(L)' 'MLKKNITTLNEFEGAALLKQWGIPVIDGVLANHDQEATVAANRLGFPVALKICSGEVPHKTERGGVVLNIQDA' A
#
# COMPACT_ATOMS: atom_id res chain seq x y z
N MET A 1 -10.38 6.42 -32.15
CA MET A 1 -10.21 6.52 -30.70
C MET A 1 -9.03 5.65 -30.30
N LEU A 2 -7.91 6.23 -29.86
CA LEU A 2 -6.79 5.46 -29.32
C LEU A 2 -7.28 4.77 -28.03
N LYS A 3 -7.43 3.44 -28.07
CA LYS A 3 -7.60 2.65 -26.84
C LYS A 3 -6.36 2.91 -25.97
N LYS A 4 -6.55 3.50 -24.79
CA LYS A 4 -5.47 3.63 -23.80
C LYS A 4 -5.08 2.21 -23.37
N ASN A 5 -3.95 1.70 -23.88
CA ASN A 5 -3.24 0.57 -23.26
C ASN A 5 -2.45 1.10 -22.06
N ILE A 6 -3.13 1.75 -21.11
CA ILE A 6 -2.51 2.22 -19.87
C ILE A 6 -2.91 1.27 -18.76
N THR A 7 -1.93 0.53 -18.25
CA THR A 7 -2.09 -0.32 -17.06
C THR A 7 -1.90 0.54 -15.82
N THR A 8 -2.87 0.52 -14.92
CA THR A 8 -2.76 1.14 -13.59
C THR A 8 -2.19 0.11 -12.62
N LEU A 9 -1.08 0.45 -11.97
CA LEU A 9 -0.50 -0.36 -10.89
C LEU A 9 -1.13 0.00 -9.55
N ASN A 10 -1.22 -0.96 -8.64
CA ASN A 10 -1.48 -0.66 -7.25
C ASN A 10 -0.25 -0.03 -6.58
N GLU A 11 -0.40 0.47 -5.36
CA GLU A 11 0.64 1.20 -4.65
C GLU A 11 1.84 0.34 -4.30
N PHE A 12 1.65 -0.94 -4.01
CA PHE A 12 2.75 -1.85 -3.72
C PHE A 12 3.57 -2.15 -4.98
N GLU A 13 2.90 -2.42 -6.10
CA GLU A 13 3.51 -2.62 -7.42
C GLU A 13 4.26 -1.35 -7.88
N GLY A 14 3.62 -0.20 -7.76
CA GLY A 14 4.23 1.09 -8.10
C GLY A 14 5.45 1.41 -7.25
N ALA A 15 5.37 1.17 -5.94
CA ALA A 15 6.51 1.35 -5.03
C ALA A 15 7.66 0.39 -5.38
N ALA A 16 7.37 -0.88 -5.67
CA ALA A 16 8.38 -1.84 -6.09
C ALA A 16 9.06 -1.43 -7.40
N LEU A 17 8.29 -0.93 -8.38
CA LEU A 17 8.84 -0.39 -9.62
C LEU A 17 9.75 0.81 -9.34
N LEU A 18 9.31 1.78 -8.54
CA LEU A 18 10.15 2.94 -8.20
C LEU A 18 11.47 2.53 -7.52
N LYS A 19 11.43 1.56 -6.58
CA LYS A 19 12.63 1.01 -5.94
C LYS A 19 13.59 0.38 -6.94
N GLN A 20 13.09 -0.38 -7.91
CA GLN A 20 13.93 -1.00 -8.95
C GLN A 20 14.71 0.05 -9.77
N TRP A 21 14.17 1.26 -9.86
CA TRP A 21 14.80 2.39 -10.55
C TRP A 21 15.63 3.29 -9.61
N GLY A 22 15.87 2.85 -8.37
CA GLY A 22 16.67 3.58 -7.38
C GLY A 22 15.95 4.79 -6.77
N ILE A 23 14.64 4.94 -7.00
CA ILE A 23 13.84 6.02 -6.41
C ILE A 23 13.45 5.58 -4.99
N PRO A 24 13.83 6.36 -3.95
CA PRO A 24 13.48 6.02 -2.58
C PRO A 24 11.97 6.11 -2.38
N VAL A 25 11.40 5.11 -1.72
CA VAL A 25 10.00 5.07 -1.29
C VAL A 25 9.92 4.55 0.13
N ILE A 26 8.82 4.85 0.80
CA ILE A 26 8.54 4.36 2.16
C ILE A 26 8.44 2.83 2.12
N ASP A 27 9.05 2.16 3.10
CA ASP A 27 8.92 0.72 3.26
C ASP A 27 7.49 0.35 3.63
N GLY A 28 6.95 -0.63 2.92
CA GLY A 28 5.62 -1.18 3.15
C GLY A 28 5.64 -2.69 2.95
N VAL A 29 4.71 -3.36 3.62
CA VAL A 29 4.50 -4.81 3.53
C VAL A 29 3.06 -5.02 3.05
N LEU A 30 2.89 -5.88 2.05
CA LEU A 30 1.57 -6.33 1.62
C LEU A 30 1.10 -7.43 2.59
N ALA A 31 -0.07 -7.25 3.17
CA ALA A 31 -0.72 -8.24 4.04
C ALA A 31 -2.08 -8.62 3.43
N ASN A 32 -2.35 -9.92 3.33
CA ASN A 32 -3.57 -10.48 2.75
C ASN A 32 -4.64 -10.77 3.81
N HIS A 33 -4.24 -10.81 5.08
CA HIS A 33 -5.14 -10.99 6.22
C HIS A 33 -4.59 -10.27 7.47
N ASP A 34 -5.41 -10.27 8.52
CA ASP A 34 -5.17 -9.61 9.81
C ASP A 34 -3.83 -10.01 10.47
N GLN A 35 -3.55 -11.31 10.60
CA GLN A 35 -2.31 -11.78 11.25
C GLN A 35 -1.05 -11.31 10.50
N GLU A 36 -1.06 -11.33 9.16
CA GLU A 36 0.04 -10.78 8.36
C GLU A 36 0.22 -9.27 8.60
N ALA A 37 -0.88 -8.52 8.74
CA ALA A 37 -0.84 -7.09 9.02
C ALA A 37 -0.25 -6.80 10.41
N THR A 38 -0.66 -7.55 11.44
CA THR A 38 -0.11 -7.45 12.81
C THR A 38 1.40 -7.77 12.82
N VAL A 39 1.84 -8.83 12.15
CA VAL A 39 3.27 -9.18 12.05
C VAL A 39 4.05 -8.10 11.31
N ALA A 40 3.50 -7.58 10.21
CA ALA A 40 4.11 -6.50 9.44
C ALA A 40 4.23 -5.21 10.26
N ALA A 41 3.18 -4.82 10.99
CA ALA A 41 3.17 -3.62 11.83
C ALA A 41 4.25 -3.70 12.92
N ASN A 42 4.33 -4.84 13.63
CA ASN A 42 5.38 -5.08 14.63
C ASN A 42 6.79 -5.02 14.03
N ARG A 43 6.98 -5.48 12.79
CA ARG A 43 8.28 -5.42 12.10
C ARG A 43 8.65 -4.00 11.66
N LEU A 44 7.68 -3.22 11.18
CA LEU A 44 7.89 -1.86 10.70
C LEU A 44 8.06 -0.85 11.85
N GLY A 45 7.48 -1.15 13.02
CA GLY A 45 7.44 -0.23 14.16
C GLY A 45 6.34 0.82 14.01
N PHE A 46 5.97 1.44 15.13
CA PHE A 46 4.83 2.35 15.22
C PHE A 46 5.28 3.83 15.23
N PRO A 47 4.42 4.77 14.76
CA PRO A 47 3.09 4.53 14.21
C PRO A 47 3.11 4.03 12.76
N VAL A 48 2.12 3.20 12.39
CA VAL A 48 1.92 2.72 11.01
C VAL A 48 0.66 3.30 10.37
N ALA A 49 0.61 3.24 9.04
CA ALA A 49 -0.59 3.45 8.24
C ALA A 49 -1.01 2.13 7.60
N LEU A 50 -2.27 1.75 7.74
CA LEU A 50 -2.87 0.60 7.07
C LEU A 50 -3.76 1.09 5.94
N LYS A 51 -3.54 0.58 4.73
CA LYS A 51 -4.34 0.93 3.56
C LYS A 51 -4.70 -0.30 2.75
N ILE A 52 -5.93 -0.32 2.21
CA ILE A 52 -6.34 -1.31 1.21
C ILE A 52 -5.38 -1.22 0.02
N CYS A 53 -4.90 -2.35 -0.49
CA CYS A 53 -4.05 -2.39 -1.68
C CYS A 53 -4.79 -3.09 -2.82
N SER A 54 -5.44 -2.32 -3.70
CA SER A 54 -6.11 -2.83 -4.89
C SER A 54 -6.00 -1.80 -6.01
N GLY A 55 -5.72 -2.28 -7.23
CA GLY A 55 -5.71 -1.46 -8.45
C GLY A 55 -7.11 -1.07 -8.92
N GLU A 56 -8.16 -1.73 -8.40
CA GLU A 56 -9.56 -1.48 -8.74
C GLU A 56 -10.23 -0.44 -7.83
N VAL A 57 -9.56 -0.05 -6.74
CA VAL A 57 -10.10 0.89 -5.74
C VAL A 57 -9.27 2.19 -5.73
N PRO A 58 -9.45 3.10 -6.71
CA PRO A 58 -8.95 4.46 -6.60
C PRO A 58 -9.72 5.23 -5.49
N HIS A 59 -9.09 6.26 -4.91
CA HIS A 59 -9.66 7.16 -3.88
C HIS A 59 -10.07 6.48 -2.54
N LYS A 60 -9.18 5.63 -2.01
CA LYS A 60 -9.40 4.75 -0.82
C LYS A 60 -9.81 5.47 0.46
N THR A 61 -9.34 6.69 0.67
CA THR A 61 -9.63 7.48 1.87
C THR A 61 -11.12 7.75 2.03
N GLU A 62 -11.83 8.04 0.94
CA GLU A 62 -13.27 8.35 0.96
C GLU A 62 -14.14 7.13 1.32
N ARG A 63 -13.55 5.93 1.25
CA ARG A 63 -14.19 4.66 1.59
C ARG A 63 -13.70 4.07 2.93
N GLY A 64 -12.95 4.84 3.72
CA GLY A 64 -12.33 4.34 4.96
C GLY A 64 -11.23 3.30 4.73
N GLY A 65 -10.74 3.16 3.50
CA GLY A 65 -9.70 2.19 3.12
C GLY A 65 -8.29 2.62 3.51
N VAL A 66 -8.15 3.67 4.34
CA VAL A 66 -6.89 4.15 4.91
C VAL A 66 -7.14 4.50 6.37
N VAL A 67 -6.34 3.90 7.25
CA VAL A 67 -6.27 4.22 8.68
C VAL A 67 -4.85 4.66 8.98
N LEU A 68 -4.71 5.84 9.57
CA LEU A 68 -3.42 6.45 9.91
C LEU A 68 -3.20 6.39 11.42
N ASN A 69 -1.95 6.62 11.82
CA ASN A 69 -1.57 6.79 13.21
C ASN A 69 -1.96 5.58 14.10
N ILE A 70 -1.84 4.37 13.56
CA ILE A 70 -2.03 3.14 14.31
C ILE A 70 -0.82 2.97 15.23
N GLN A 71 -1.06 2.84 16.54
CA GLN A 71 -0.03 2.84 17.58
C GLN A 71 0.31 1.44 18.12
N ASP A 72 -0.52 0.45 17.79
CA ASP A 72 -0.43 -0.93 18.27
C ASP A 72 -0.92 -1.93 17.21
N ALA A 73 -0.78 -3.23 17.51
CA ALA A 73 -0.96 -4.35 16.59
C ALA A 73 -2.23 -5.16 16.87
#